data_AF-A0A959C7N6-F1
#
_entry.id   AF-A0A959C7N6-F1
#
_cell.length_a   1.000
_cell.length_b   1.000
_cell.length_c   1.000
_cell.angle_alpha   90.00
_cell.angle_beta   90.00
_cell.angle_gamma   90.00
#
_symmetry.space_group_name_H-M   'P 1'
#
loop_
_entity.id
_entity.type
_entity.pdbx_description
1 polymer ?
#
loop_
_entity_poly.entity_id
_entity_poly.type
_entity_poly.pdbx_seq_one_letter_code
_entity_poly.pdbx_strand_id
1 'polypeptide(L)'
;VGSIYTQTAAILRVATLDFDTDSLSVRAYYYTDSLMRDAFIERRSSYIYEDKVFQVYMNDEQLLLRIRDLESGEVLFTKALLREDTIEGLANSPILVPGRGILGIEKEYRSVRRFMKRYATFEPFIQVRRAGDHYLMCIGGRERTRGLPVPMPGQGPGFSNNFGIWWDVWNPSYGYSYGNSFSFYSLVHVPTMTRSVVYYEKPLIAASNELLEEVKKPRDQCLFRIGGRYCLGYFDEKTKNYRLVTLEGY
;
A
#
# COMPACT_ATOMS: atom_id res chain seq x y z
N VAL A 1 -35.43 -0.51 2.40
CA VAL A 1 -35.20 0.95 2.49
C VAL A 1 -34.08 1.15 3.50
N GLY A 2 -32.85 1.30 3.02
CA GLY A 2 -31.65 1.41 3.88
C GLY A 2 -31.48 2.83 4.37
N SER A 3 -31.25 3.00 5.67
CA SER A 3 -30.98 4.28 6.32
C SER A 3 -29.68 4.89 5.79
N ILE A 4 -29.79 6.03 5.11
CA ILE A 4 -28.65 6.89 4.77
C ILE A 4 -28.32 7.69 6.03
N TYR A 5 -27.27 7.31 6.75
CA TYR A 5 -26.78 8.09 7.88
C TYR A 5 -25.98 9.30 7.37
N THR A 6 -26.62 10.48 7.36
CA THR A 6 -25.97 11.78 7.13
C THR A 6 -25.33 12.30 8.41
N GLN A 7 -24.21 11.70 8.83
CA GLN A 7 -23.34 12.34 9.83
C GLN A 7 -22.11 12.95 9.16
N THR A 8 -22.06 14.29 9.15
CA THR A 8 -20.94 15.14 8.71
C THR A 8 -19.78 15.07 9.70
N ALA A 9 -19.14 13.91 9.85
CA ALA A 9 -17.87 13.82 10.57
C ALA A 9 -16.71 14.08 9.60
N ALA A 10 -15.73 14.90 10.03
CA ALA A 10 -14.46 15.12 9.31
C ALA A 10 -13.85 13.78 8.91
N ILE A 11 -13.51 13.63 7.63
CA ILE A 11 -12.91 12.37 7.13
C ILE A 11 -11.40 12.43 7.22
N LEU A 12 -10.81 13.62 7.08
CA LEU A 12 -9.38 13.80 6.95
C LEU A 12 -8.89 14.99 7.77
N ARG A 13 -7.82 14.78 8.52
CA ARG A 13 -7.02 15.84 9.15
C ARG A 13 -5.63 15.79 8.56
N VAL A 14 -5.17 16.90 8.01
CA VAL A 14 -3.85 17.04 7.42
C VAL A 14 -3.02 17.91 8.33
N ALA A 15 -1.90 17.37 8.79
CA ALA A 15 -0.87 18.11 9.52
C ALA A 15 0.24 18.45 8.53
N THR A 16 0.50 19.74 8.33
CA THR A 16 1.53 20.25 7.44
C THR A 16 2.62 20.89 8.28
N LEU A 17 3.84 20.38 8.14
CA LEU A 17 5.03 20.96 8.72
C LEU A 17 5.74 21.76 7.62
N ASP A 18 5.86 23.06 7.85
CA ASP A 18 6.65 23.96 7.01
C ASP A 18 8.02 24.15 7.64
N PHE A 19 9.06 23.71 6.94
CA PHE A 19 10.44 23.80 7.41
C PHE A 19 11.07 25.18 7.24
N ASP A 20 10.54 26.02 6.35
CA ASP A 20 11.04 27.39 6.15
C ASP A 20 10.57 28.31 7.27
N THR A 21 9.36 28.06 7.79
CA THR A 21 8.75 28.85 8.87
C THR A 21 8.74 28.15 10.23
N ASP A 22 9.25 26.92 10.31
CA ASP A 22 9.19 26.04 11.50
C ASP A 22 7.78 25.99 12.11
N SER A 23 6.76 25.91 11.23
CA SER A 23 5.37 26.01 11.62
C SER A 23 4.60 24.72 11.33
N LEU A 24 3.71 24.37 12.26
CA LEU A 24 2.78 23.26 12.12
C LEU A 24 1.38 23.83 11.92
N SER A 25 0.75 23.52 10.79
CA SER A 25 -0.67 23.81 10.56
C SER A 25 -1.47 22.51 10.49
N VAL A 26 -2.68 22.54 11.04
CA VAL A 26 -3.62 21.42 10.96
C VAL A 26 -4.87 21.90 10.26
N ARG A 27 -5.22 21.26 9.15
CA ARG A 27 -6.46 21.52 8.41
C ARG A 27 -7.35 20.30 8.44
N ALA A 28 -8.62 20.51 8.78
CA ALA A 28 -9.64 19.48 8.73
C ALA A 28 -10.45 19.60 7.43
N TYR A 29 -10.64 18.48 6.76
CA TYR A 29 -11.46 18.37 5.57
C TYR A 29 -12.70 17.51 5.87
N TYR A 30 -13.86 18.08 5.53
CA TYR A 30 -15.18 17.49 5.77
C TYR A 30 -15.76 17.08 4.42
N TYR A 31 -15.77 15.78 4.15
CA TYR A 31 -16.42 15.24 2.97
C TYR A 31 -17.67 14.47 3.41
N THR A 32 -18.72 14.53 2.59
CA THR A 32 -19.83 13.60 2.73
C THR A 32 -19.43 12.25 2.15
N ASP A 33 -19.62 11.20 2.94
CA ASP A 33 -19.44 9.84 2.47
C ASP A 33 -20.75 9.10 2.61
N SER A 34 -21.23 8.50 1.52
CA SER A 34 -22.38 7.60 1.49
C SER A 34 -22.00 6.15 1.82
N LEU A 35 -20.78 5.91 2.30
CA LEU A 35 -20.32 4.60 2.73
C LEU A 35 -20.86 4.29 4.13
N MET A 36 -21.27 3.04 4.36
CA MET A 36 -21.61 2.57 5.70
C MET A 36 -20.39 2.72 6.63
N ARG A 37 -20.40 3.79 7.43
CA ARG A 37 -19.36 4.06 8.43
C ARG A 37 -19.56 3.19 9.66
N ASP A 38 -19.36 1.88 9.53
CA ASP A 38 -19.08 1.07 10.72
C ASP A 38 -17.57 0.90 10.84
N ALA A 39 -16.95 1.70 11.71
CA ALA A 39 -15.50 1.66 11.95
C ALA A 39 -15.01 0.34 12.56
N PHE A 40 -15.90 -0.51 13.09
CA PHE A 40 -15.53 -1.85 13.56
C PHE A 40 -15.38 -2.85 12.40
N ILE A 41 -15.99 -2.55 11.25
CA ILE A 41 -16.05 -3.45 10.09
C ILE A 41 -15.22 -2.87 8.92
N GLU A 42 -15.18 -1.55 8.78
CA GLU A 42 -14.51 -0.83 7.70
C GLU A 42 -13.08 -0.44 8.06
N ARG A 43 -12.15 -0.77 7.17
CA ARG A 43 -10.76 -0.33 7.22
C ARG A 43 -10.48 0.61 6.05
N ARG A 44 -9.62 1.60 6.27
CA ARG A 44 -9.30 2.63 5.27
C ARG A 44 -7.85 3.08 5.31
N SER A 45 -7.39 3.55 4.17
CA SER A 45 -6.11 4.24 4.02
C SER A 45 -6.26 5.39 3.04
N SER A 46 -5.53 6.46 3.30
CA SER A 46 -5.52 7.66 2.47
C SER A 46 -4.09 8.06 2.16
N TYR A 47 -3.87 8.59 0.97
CA TYR A 47 -2.59 9.14 0.54
C TYR A 47 -2.84 10.47 -0.17
N ILE A 48 -2.12 11.51 0.25
CA ILE A 48 -2.16 12.82 -0.38
C ILE A 48 -1.03 12.89 -1.39
N TYR A 49 -1.36 13.25 -2.62
CA TYR A 49 -0.38 13.43 -3.68
C TYR A 49 -0.85 14.55 -4.59
N GLU A 50 0.03 15.52 -4.83
CA GLU A 50 -0.33 16.79 -5.47
C GLU A 50 -1.51 17.45 -4.72
N ASP A 51 -2.51 17.94 -5.43
CA ASP A 51 -3.75 18.56 -4.94
C ASP A 51 -4.88 17.55 -4.73
N LYS A 52 -4.58 16.25 -4.54
CA LYS A 52 -5.57 15.17 -4.51
C LYS A 52 -5.43 14.25 -3.29
N VAL A 53 -6.56 13.70 -2.88
CA VAL A 53 -6.65 12.64 -1.86
C VAL A 53 -7.06 11.34 -2.53
N PHE A 54 -6.19 10.34 -2.42
CA PHE A 54 -6.42 8.98 -2.88
C PHE A 54 -6.83 8.14 -1.68
N GLN A 55 -7.96 7.44 -1.79
CA GLN A 55 -8.56 6.74 -0.67
C GLN A 55 -8.90 5.32 -1.08
N VAL A 56 -8.53 4.37 -0.22
CA VAL A 56 -9.02 2.99 -0.29
C VAL A 56 -9.85 2.71 0.96
N TYR A 57 -11.06 2.22 0.75
CA TYR A 57 -11.96 1.75 1.79
C TYR A 57 -12.26 0.28 1.55
N MET A 58 -12.45 -0.46 2.64
CA MET A 58 -12.61 -1.90 2.54
C MET A 58 -13.35 -2.49 3.73
N ASN A 59 -14.25 -3.41 3.43
CA ASN A 59 -14.80 -4.39 4.36
C ASN A 59 -14.91 -5.76 3.65
N ASP A 60 -15.65 -6.71 4.22
CA ASP A 60 -15.85 -8.05 3.64
C ASP A 60 -16.89 -8.09 2.49
N GLU A 61 -17.58 -6.97 2.25
CA GLU A 61 -18.60 -6.81 1.20
C GLU A 61 -18.11 -5.98 0.01
N GLN A 62 -17.29 -4.94 0.23
CA GLN A 62 -16.89 -3.98 -0.79
C GLN A 62 -15.47 -3.44 -0.61
N LEU A 63 -14.79 -3.21 -1.74
CA LEU A 63 -13.54 -2.46 -1.85
C LEU A 63 -13.84 -1.24 -2.70
N LEU A 64 -13.54 -0.06 -2.16
CA LEU A 64 -13.72 1.20 -2.85
C LEU A 64 -12.38 1.89 -3.02
N LEU A 65 -12.05 2.23 -4.26
CA LEU A 65 -10.98 3.15 -4.60
C LEU A 65 -11.60 4.47 -5.02
N ARG A 66 -11.15 5.58 -4.43
CA ARG A 66 -11.65 6.92 -4.73
C ARG A 66 -10.51 7.92 -4.83
N ILE A 67 -10.65 8.85 -5.77
CA ILE A 67 -9.78 10.03 -5.88
C ILE A 67 -10.67 11.25 -5.73
N ARG A 68 -10.25 12.16 -4.86
CA ARG A 68 -10.91 13.45 -4.67
C ARG A 68 -9.95 14.60 -4.89
N ASP A 69 -10.49 15.70 -5.34
CA ASP A 69 -9.82 16.99 -5.19
C ASP A 69 -9.68 17.30 -3.69
N LEU A 70 -8.49 17.68 -3.24
CA LEU A 70 -8.20 17.90 -1.82
C LEU A 70 -9.00 19.07 -1.27
N GLU A 71 -9.07 20.16 -2.02
CA GLU A 71 -9.63 21.44 -1.58
C GLU A 71 -11.16 21.45 -1.59
N SER A 72 -11.78 21.10 -2.72
CA SER A 72 -13.23 21.07 -2.90
C SER A 72 -13.88 19.80 -2.36
N GLY A 73 -13.13 18.69 -2.27
CA GLY A 73 -13.67 17.38 -1.94
C GLY A 73 -14.44 16.70 -3.08
N GLU A 74 -14.47 17.31 -4.27
CA GLU A 74 -15.12 16.75 -5.46
C GLU A 74 -14.56 15.37 -5.77
N VAL A 75 -15.46 14.43 -6.10
CA VAL A 75 -15.06 13.07 -6.49
C VAL A 75 -14.64 13.07 -7.94
N LEU A 76 -13.35 12.91 -8.18
CA LEU A 76 -12.75 12.87 -9.53
C LEU A 76 -12.78 11.48 -10.13
N PHE A 77 -12.66 10.45 -9.29
CA PHE A 77 -12.69 9.05 -9.72
C PHE A 77 -13.27 8.18 -8.60
N THR A 78 -14.05 7.16 -8.98
CA THR A 78 -14.50 6.12 -8.06
C THR A 78 -14.58 4.78 -8.78
N LYS A 79 -14.04 3.74 -8.14
CA LYS A 79 -14.22 2.35 -8.54
C LYS A 79 -14.58 1.54 -7.30
N ALA A 80 -15.74 0.90 -7.34
CA ALA A 80 -16.15 -0.09 -6.34
C ALA A 80 -16.00 -1.49 -6.93
N LEU A 81 -15.59 -2.43 -6.08
CA LEU A 81 -15.78 -3.87 -6.28
C LEU A 81 -16.63 -4.39 -5.13
N LEU A 82 -17.76 -5.00 -5.48
CA LEU A 82 -18.59 -5.76 -4.56
C LEU A 82 -18.12 -7.21 -4.51
N ARG A 83 -18.50 -7.91 -3.44
CA ARG A 83 -18.11 -9.31 -3.18
C ARG A 83 -18.39 -10.26 -4.35
N GLU A 84 -19.45 -10.00 -5.09
CA GLU A 84 -19.95 -10.77 -6.22
C GLU A 84 -19.26 -10.44 -7.56
N ASP A 85 -18.49 -9.35 -7.60
CA ASP A 85 -17.82 -8.91 -8.83
C ASP A 85 -16.62 -9.80 -9.20
N THR A 86 -16.02 -9.52 -10.37
CA THR A 86 -14.72 -10.04 -10.77
C THR A 86 -13.60 -9.05 -10.39
N ILE A 87 -12.39 -9.57 -10.16
CA ILE A 87 -11.21 -8.72 -9.88
C ILE A 87 -10.80 -7.93 -11.14
N GLU A 88 -11.24 -8.41 -12.30
CA GLU A 88 -11.02 -7.80 -13.60
C GLU A 88 -11.57 -6.36 -13.62
N GLY A 89 -10.70 -5.40 -13.93
CA GLY A 89 -11.07 -3.99 -14.01
C GLY A 89 -10.82 -3.16 -12.75
N LEU A 90 -10.27 -3.73 -11.67
CA LEU A 90 -9.67 -2.94 -10.58
C LEU A 90 -8.16 -2.86 -10.72
N ALA A 91 -7.52 -4.02 -10.86
CA ALA A 91 -6.07 -4.12 -10.88
C ALA A 91 -5.52 -3.95 -12.31
N ASN A 92 -4.33 -3.39 -12.37
CA ASN A 92 -3.45 -3.26 -13.52
C ASN A 92 -2.19 -4.12 -13.31
N SER A 93 -2.25 -5.11 -12.42
CA SER A 93 -1.25 -6.15 -12.18
C SER A 93 -1.90 -7.37 -11.54
N PRO A 94 -1.23 -8.53 -11.47
CA PRO A 94 -1.70 -9.64 -10.66
C PRO A 94 -1.85 -9.24 -9.19
N ILE A 95 -2.82 -9.86 -8.51
CA ILE A 95 -2.98 -9.74 -7.06
C ILE A 95 -2.38 -10.98 -6.41
N LEU A 96 -1.10 -10.88 -6.06
CA LEU A 96 -0.33 -11.95 -5.43
C LEU A 96 -0.46 -11.84 -3.92
N VAL A 97 -1.12 -12.79 -3.28
CA VAL A 97 -1.27 -12.79 -1.81
C VAL A 97 -0.44 -13.93 -1.22
N PRO A 98 0.39 -13.66 -0.18
CA PRO A 98 1.17 -14.69 0.48
C PRO A 98 0.31 -15.84 0.99
N GLY A 99 0.74 -17.07 0.71
CA GLY A 99 0.11 -18.27 1.26
C GLY A 99 0.26 -18.36 2.78
N ARG A 100 -0.65 -19.08 3.45
CA ARG A 100 -0.46 -19.50 4.84
C ARG A 100 0.14 -20.92 4.87
N GLY A 101 1.15 -21.14 5.71
CA GLY A 101 1.74 -22.46 5.99
C GLY A 101 3.23 -22.56 5.67
N ILE A 102 3.84 -23.70 6.02
CA ILE A 102 5.30 -23.97 5.93
C ILE A 102 5.87 -23.78 4.51
N LEU A 103 5.04 -23.92 3.48
CA LEU A 103 5.45 -23.78 2.08
C LEU A 103 5.26 -22.38 1.48
N GLY A 104 4.59 -21.44 2.17
CA GLY A 104 4.51 -20.02 1.77
C GLY A 104 3.86 -19.71 0.41
N ILE A 105 3.35 -20.70 -0.32
CA ILE A 105 2.99 -20.58 -1.75
C ILE A 105 2.02 -19.41 -1.99
N GLU A 106 2.50 -18.39 -2.70
CA GLU A 106 1.68 -17.27 -3.15
C GLU A 106 0.50 -17.77 -3.98
N LYS A 107 -0.69 -17.23 -3.70
CA LYS A 107 -1.89 -17.54 -4.48
C LYS A 107 -2.38 -16.28 -5.16
N GLU A 108 -2.49 -16.35 -6.48
CA GLU A 108 -3.29 -15.41 -7.23
C GLU A 108 -4.77 -15.66 -6.91
N TYR A 109 -5.43 -14.69 -6.29
CA TYR A 109 -6.87 -14.77 -6.09
C TYR A 109 -7.58 -14.37 -7.38
N ARG A 110 -8.31 -15.31 -7.98
CA ARG A 110 -9.23 -15.03 -9.12
C ARG A 110 -10.65 -14.69 -8.69
N SER A 111 -11.03 -14.97 -7.44
CA SER A 111 -12.37 -14.73 -6.89
C SER A 111 -12.35 -13.55 -5.92
N VAL A 112 -13.13 -12.50 -6.21
CA VAL A 112 -13.30 -11.32 -5.34
C VAL A 112 -13.75 -11.74 -3.95
N ARG A 113 -14.78 -12.59 -3.84
CA ARG A 113 -15.24 -13.10 -2.53
C ARG A 113 -14.14 -13.68 -1.65
N ARG A 114 -13.21 -14.47 -2.21
CA ARG A 114 -12.09 -15.05 -1.45
C ARG A 114 -11.04 -14.00 -1.11
N PHE A 115 -10.74 -13.13 -2.07
CA PHE A 115 -9.87 -11.99 -1.91
C PHE A 115 -10.37 -11.07 -0.79
N MET A 116 -11.60 -10.57 -0.86
CA MET A 116 -12.23 -9.67 0.11
C MET A 116 -12.28 -10.26 1.51
N LYS A 117 -12.66 -11.53 1.66
CA LYS A 117 -12.67 -12.21 2.97
C LYS A 117 -11.27 -12.29 3.59
N ARG A 118 -10.24 -12.50 2.77
CA ARG A 118 -8.85 -12.50 3.23
C ARG A 118 -8.41 -11.07 3.55
N TYR A 119 -8.69 -10.13 2.67
CA TYR A 119 -8.30 -8.72 2.76
C TYR A 119 -8.91 -8.02 3.97
N ALA A 120 -10.14 -8.35 4.37
CA ALA A 120 -10.77 -7.82 5.57
C ALA A 120 -9.92 -8.02 6.85
N THR A 121 -8.99 -8.99 6.86
CA THR A 121 -8.04 -9.20 7.96
C THR A 121 -6.81 -8.28 7.93
N PHE A 122 -6.50 -7.66 6.79
CA PHE A 122 -5.33 -6.81 6.57
C PHE A 122 -5.64 -5.35 6.86
N GLU A 123 -4.62 -4.62 7.31
CA GLU A 123 -4.67 -3.15 7.34
C GLU A 123 -4.36 -2.64 5.93
N PRO A 124 -5.29 -1.94 5.27
CA PRO A 124 -5.06 -1.46 3.93
C PRO A 124 -4.00 -0.36 3.92
N PHE A 125 -3.26 -0.27 2.82
CA PHE A 125 -2.42 0.86 2.51
C PHE A 125 -2.63 1.28 1.05
N ILE A 126 -2.34 2.55 0.78
CA ILE A 126 -2.25 3.08 -0.57
C ILE A 126 -1.04 4.00 -0.66
N GLN A 127 -0.31 3.89 -1.76
CA GLN A 127 0.76 4.81 -2.14
C GLN A 127 0.58 5.21 -3.59
N VAL A 128 0.86 6.47 -3.88
CA VAL A 128 0.62 7.02 -5.22
C VAL A 128 1.88 7.70 -5.73
N ARG A 129 2.17 7.45 -7.00
CA ARG A 129 3.24 8.13 -7.73
C ARG A 129 2.80 8.47 -9.14
N ARG A 130 3.53 9.41 -9.75
CA ARG A 130 3.44 9.66 -11.19
C ARG A 130 4.20 8.59 -11.99
N ALA A 131 3.57 8.12 -13.07
CA ALA A 131 4.16 7.26 -14.09
C ALA A 131 3.72 7.76 -15.48
N GLY A 132 4.48 8.71 -16.04
CA GLY A 132 4.06 9.45 -17.23
C GLY A 132 2.74 10.20 -16.99
N ASP A 133 1.75 9.99 -17.85
CA ASP A 133 0.42 10.60 -17.77
C ASP A 133 -0.56 9.85 -16.85
N HIS A 134 -0.04 8.99 -15.97
CA HIS A 134 -0.85 8.21 -15.05
C HIS A 134 -0.48 8.46 -13.59
N TYR A 135 -1.50 8.41 -12.74
CA TYR A 135 -1.32 8.04 -11.34
C TYR A 135 -1.22 6.53 -11.25
N LEU A 136 -0.06 6.05 -10.77
CA LEU A 136 0.14 4.66 -10.41
C LEU A 136 -0.07 4.51 -8.91
N MET A 137 -1.13 3.81 -8.56
CA MET A 137 -1.50 3.52 -7.17
C MET A 137 -1.03 2.12 -6.82
N CYS A 138 -0.14 2.02 -5.83
CA CYS A 138 0.20 0.77 -5.17
C CYS A 138 -0.75 0.58 -3.99
N ILE A 139 -1.67 -0.38 -4.13
CA ILE A 139 -2.72 -0.68 -3.17
C ILE A 139 -2.44 -2.05 -2.59
N GLY A 140 -2.55 -2.18 -1.27
CA GLY A 140 -2.25 -3.44 -0.63
C GLY A 140 -2.75 -3.52 0.80
N GLY A 141 -2.37 -4.62 1.45
CA GLY A 141 -2.74 -4.90 2.83
C GLY A 141 -1.54 -5.43 3.61
N ARG A 142 -1.50 -5.12 4.91
CA ARG A 142 -0.56 -5.72 5.87
C ARG A 142 -1.30 -6.53 6.93
N GLU A 143 -0.91 -7.79 7.12
CA GLU A 143 -1.46 -8.61 8.20
C GLU A 143 -0.76 -8.23 9.50
N ARG A 144 -1.53 -7.89 10.54
CA ARG A 144 -0.97 -7.79 11.89
C ARG A 144 -0.74 -9.21 12.41
N THR A 145 0.50 -9.69 12.31
CA THR A 145 0.90 -10.89 13.04
C THR A 145 1.36 -10.49 14.44
N ARG A 146 0.69 -11.01 15.48
CA ARG A 146 1.24 -10.98 16.84
C ARG A 146 2.54 -11.78 16.81
N GLY A 147 3.68 -11.09 16.90
CA GLY A 147 4.93 -11.76 17.17
C GLY A 147 4.82 -12.36 18.56
N LEU A 148 5.04 -13.67 18.69
CA LEU A 148 5.47 -14.18 19.99
C LEU A 148 6.80 -13.48 20.29
N PRO A 149 6.98 -12.86 21.48
CA PRO A 149 8.25 -12.26 21.83
C PRO A 149 9.29 -13.38 21.85
N VAL A 150 10.12 -13.46 20.81
CA VAL A 150 11.29 -14.30 20.80
C VAL A 150 12.41 -13.44 21.36
N PRO A 151 12.89 -13.67 22.58
CA PRO A 151 14.04 -12.93 23.10
C PRO A 151 15.24 -13.28 22.24
N MET A 152 15.65 -12.38 21.36
CA MET A 152 16.94 -12.46 20.67
C MET A 152 18.01 -11.97 21.65
N PRO A 153 18.93 -12.83 22.12
CA PRO A 153 20.02 -12.38 22.97
C PRO A 153 21.03 -11.62 22.11
N GLY A 154 21.25 -10.34 22.41
CA GLY A 154 22.46 -9.62 21.96
C GLY A 154 22.31 -8.38 21.09
N GLN A 155 21.11 -7.83 20.86
CA GLN A 155 20.99 -6.52 20.21
C GLN A 155 20.77 -5.41 21.25
N GLY A 156 21.82 -4.62 21.47
CA GLY A 156 21.79 -3.44 22.32
C GLY A 156 20.96 -2.28 21.76
N PRO A 157 20.73 -1.23 22.57
CA PRO A 157 19.85 -0.13 22.21
C PRO A 157 20.61 0.88 21.33
N GLY A 158 20.36 0.88 20.02
CA GLY A 158 20.91 1.93 19.16
C GLY A 158 20.71 1.70 17.67
N PHE A 159 20.21 2.74 17.01
CA PHE A 159 20.06 2.94 15.55
C PHE A 159 18.83 2.33 14.87
N SER A 160 17.76 3.12 14.92
CA SER A 160 16.60 3.09 14.01
C SER A 160 16.99 3.61 12.63
N ASN A 161 16.92 2.76 11.60
CA ASN A 161 17.09 3.18 10.21
C ASN A 161 15.72 3.57 9.64
N ASN A 162 15.38 4.85 9.75
CA ASN A 162 14.12 5.42 9.31
C ASN A 162 14.22 5.96 7.88
N PHE A 163 14.51 5.15 6.85
CA PHE A 163 14.32 5.55 5.44
C PHE A 163 14.21 4.31 4.53
N GLY A 164 13.06 4.16 3.89
CA GLY A 164 12.79 3.06 2.95
C GLY A 164 11.63 2.20 3.43
N ILE A 165 10.44 2.48 2.93
CA ILE A 165 9.28 1.63 3.16
C ILE A 165 9.65 0.23 2.65
N TRP A 166 9.26 -0.81 3.40
CA TRP A 166 8.99 -2.19 2.93
C TRP A 166 9.80 -3.37 3.49
N TRP A 167 10.69 -3.23 4.48
CA TRP A 167 11.24 -4.44 5.13
C TRP A 167 11.29 -4.47 6.66
N ASP A 168 11.23 -3.34 7.35
CA ASP A 168 11.21 -3.34 8.82
C ASP A 168 10.34 -2.20 9.37
N VAL A 169 9.10 -2.50 9.75
CA VAL A 169 8.51 -1.80 10.90
C VAL A 169 8.99 -2.56 12.14
N TRP A 170 10.30 -2.54 12.38
CA TRP A 170 10.90 -2.93 13.64
C TRP A 170 10.63 -1.78 14.61
N ASN A 171 9.44 -1.78 15.21
CA ASN A 171 9.15 -0.94 16.36
C ASN A 171 9.63 -1.73 17.61
N PRO A 172 10.71 -1.33 18.30
CA PRO A 172 11.16 -2.05 19.48
C PRO A 172 10.23 -1.88 20.69
N SER A 173 9.13 -1.13 20.57
CA SER A 173 8.23 -0.88 21.70
C SER A 173 7.00 -1.78 21.74
N TYR A 174 6.60 -2.46 20.65
CA TYR A 174 5.44 -3.37 20.66
C TYR A 174 5.60 -4.48 19.62
N GLY A 175 5.78 -5.72 20.08
CA GLY A 175 6.10 -6.94 19.30
C GLY A 175 5.11 -7.36 18.20
N TYR A 176 4.96 -6.53 17.17
CA TYR A 176 4.23 -6.84 15.95
C TYR A 176 5.23 -7.02 14.81
N SER A 177 5.19 -8.18 14.16
CA SER A 177 5.84 -8.41 12.87
C SER A 177 4.77 -8.30 11.79
N TYR A 178 5.12 -7.81 10.60
CA TYR A 178 4.22 -7.69 9.44
C TYR A 178 4.60 -8.70 8.35
N GLY A 179 4.78 -9.97 8.72
CA GLY A 179 5.35 -11.00 7.84
C GLY A 179 4.53 -11.37 6.60
N ASN A 180 3.25 -10.95 6.52
CA ASN A 180 2.42 -11.15 5.34
C ASN A 180 1.87 -9.81 4.86
N SER A 181 2.37 -9.33 3.72
CA SER A 181 1.82 -8.20 2.99
C SER A 181 1.64 -8.55 1.53
N PHE A 182 0.73 -7.86 0.86
CA PHE A 182 0.62 -7.93 -0.59
C PHE A 182 0.32 -6.57 -1.16
N SER A 183 0.53 -6.44 -2.46
CA SER A 183 0.19 -5.24 -3.20
C SER A 183 -0.20 -5.57 -4.63
N PHE A 184 -0.99 -4.70 -5.25
CA PHE A 184 -1.27 -4.68 -6.67
C PHE A 184 -1.32 -3.23 -7.15
N TYR A 185 -1.26 -3.05 -8.47
CA TYR A 185 -1.35 -1.74 -9.09
C TYR A 185 -2.75 -1.42 -9.56
N SER A 186 -3.12 -0.15 -9.50
CA SER A 186 -4.26 0.42 -10.20
C SER A 186 -3.83 1.74 -10.83
N LEU A 187 -4.19 1.96 -12.10
CA LEU A 187 -3.77 3.14 -12.86
C LEU A 187 -4.96 3.99 -13.27
N VAL A 188 -4.83 5.30 -13.05
CA VAL A 188 -5.78 6.32 -13.50
C VAL A 188 -5.04 7.33 -14.37
N HIS A 189 -5.56 7.58 -15.57
CA HIS A 189 -5.04 8.59 -16.49
C HIS A 189 -5.32 9.98 -15.93
N VAL A 190 -4.29 10.82 -15.84
CA VAL A 190 -4.39 12.08 -15.10
C VAL A 190 -5.32 13.10 -15.75
N PRO A 191 -5.23 13.39 -17.06
CA PRO A 191 -6.10 14.37 -17.69
C PRO A 191 -7.60 14.03 -17.63
N THR A 192 -7.94 12.74 -17.75
CA THR A 192 -9.34 12.31 -17.90
C THR A 192 -9.93 11.71 -16.63
N MET A 193 -9.09 11.43 -15.62
CA MET A 193 -9.48 10.69 -14.41
C MET A 193 -10.18 9.36 -14.71
N THR A 194 -9.83 8.72 -15.83
CA THR A 194 -10.37 7.42 -16.21
C THR A 194 -9.36 6.31 -15.93
N ARG A 195 -9.86 5.09 -15.68
CA ARG A 195 -8.99 3.93 -15.49
C ARG A 195 -8.17 3.66 -16.76
N SER A 196 -6.88 3.37 -16.57
CA SER A 196 -6.00 2.95 -17.65
C SER A 196 -6.15 1.46 -17.97
N VAL A 197 -5.88 1.09 -19.22
CA VAL A 197 -5.81 -0.31 -19.69
C VAL A 197 -4.40 -0.88 -19.60
N VAL A 198 -3.39 -0.05 -19.32
CA VAL A 198 -1.99 -0.49 -19.18
C VAL A 198 -1.87 -1.54 -18.08
N TYR A 199 -1.18 -2.63 -18.35
CA TYR A 199 -1.04 -3.75 -17.41
C TYR A 199 0.44 -4.02 -17.13
N TYR A 200 0.76 -4.26 -15.86
CA TYR A 200 2.08 -4.65 -15.37
C TYR A 200 2.05 -6.15 -15.08
N GLU A 201 2.99 -6.90 -15.64
CA GLU A 201 3.09 -8.34 -15.41
C GLU A 201 3.26 -8.69 -13.94
N LYS A 202 3.91 -7.82 -13.15
CA LYS A 202 4.01 -7.95 -11.70
C LYS A 202 4.12 -6.57 -11.02
N PRO A 203 3.78 -6.46 -9.73
CA PRO A 203 4.09 -5.29 -8.93
C PRO A 203 5.61 -5.17 -8.66
N LEU A 204 6.09 -3.96 -8.35
CA LEU A 204 7.51 -3.70 -8.04
C LEU A 204 8.00 -4.54 -6.86
N ILE A 205 7.14 -4.77 -5.86
CA ILE A 205 7.50 -5.59 -4.70
C ILE A 205 7.72 -7.07 -5.09
N ALA A 206 6.93 -7.57 -6.04
CA ALA A 206 7.10 -8.94 -6.52
C ALA A 206 8.38 -9.06 -7.35
N ALA A 207 8.65 -8.08 -8.23
CA ALA A 207 9.90 -8.02 -8.98
C ALA A 207 11.14 -7.93 -8.07
N SER A 208 11.08 -7.15 -6.98
CA SER A 208 12.18 -7.10 -6.01
C SER A 208 12.35 -8.40 -5.24
N ASN A 209 11.25 -9.04 -4.84
CA ASN A 209 11.31 -10.30 -4.08
C ASN A 209 11.93 -11.43 -4.90
N GLU A 210 11.54 -11.57 -6.18
CA GLU A 210 12.12 -12.56 -7.09
C GLU A 210 13.64 -12.39 -7.21
N LEU A 211 14.14 -11.16 -7.37
CA LEU A 211 15.59 -10.92 -7.39
C LEU A 211 16.28 -11.28 -6.07
N LEU A 212 15.62 -11.03 -4.94
CA LEU A 212 16.18 -11.37 -3.62
C LEU A 212 16.20 -12.88 -3.37
N GLU A 213 15.26 -13.65 -3.93
CA GLU A 213 15.28 -15.12 -3.86
C GLU A 213 16.48 -15.73 -4.59
N GLU A 214 16.90 -15.11 -5.71
CA GLU A 214 18.11 -15.51 -6.44
C GLU A 214 19.40 -15.22 -5.64
N VAL A 215 19.37 -14.22 -4.77
CA VAL A 215 20.50 -13.83 -3.91
C VAL A 215 20.50 -14.70 -2.66
N LYS A 216 21.49 -15.59 -2.51
CA LYS A 216 21.62 -16.40 -1.28
C LYS A 216 21.97 -15.50 -0.08
N LYS A 217 21.00 -15.28 0.82
CA LYS A 217 21.12 -14.48 2.07
C LYS A 217 21.42 -12.99 1.83
N PRO A 218 20.52 -12.24 1.19
CA PRO A 218 20.71 -10.81 1.04
C PRO A 218 20.70 -10.13 2.42
N ARG A 219 21.59 -9.17 2.63
CA ARG A 219 21.61 -8.30 3.81
C ARG A 219 21.50 -6.85 3.40
N ASP A 220 21.05 -6.00 4.31
CA ASP A 220 21.00 -4.54 4.14
C ASP A 220 20.30 -4.11 2.84
N GLN A 221 19.25 -4.85 2.48
CA GLN A 221 18.50 -4.65 1.26
C GLN A 221 17.67 -3.36 1.33
N CYS A 222 17.64 -2.60 0.25
CA CYS A 222 16.88 -1.38 0.15
C CYS A 222 16.47 -1.12 -1.30
N LEU A 223 15.28 -0.56 -1.50
CA LEU A 223 14.80 -0.17 -2.81
C LEU A 223 15.00 1.34 -2.99
N PHE A 224 15.83 1.70 -3.96
CA PHE A 224 16.16 3.08 -4.29
C PHE A 224 15.40 3.54 -5.52
N ARG A 225 15.13 4.85 -5.60
CA ARG A 225 14.70 5.51 -6.82
C ARG A 225 15.79 6.50 -7.25
N ILE A 226 16.54 6.17 -8.30
CA ILE A 226 17.71 6.94 -8.77
C ILE A 226 17.50 7.28 -10.23
N GLY A 227 17.54 8.57 -10.58
CA GLY A 227 17.35 9.01 -11.98
C GLY A 227 16.01 8.57 -12.58
N GLY A 228 14.96 8.46 -11.76
CA GLY A 228 13.64 8.00 -12.17
C GLY A 228 13.49 6.48 -12.28
N ARG A 229 14.55 5.70 -12.14
CA ARG A 229 14.55 4.23 -12.19
C ARG A 229 14.54 3.63 -10.79
N TYR A 230 13.95 2.46 -10.65
CA TYR A 230 14.04 1.68 -9.42
C TYR A 230 15.28 0.80 -9.43
N CYS A 231 16.01 0.81 -8.31
CA CYS A 231 17.19 -0.01 -8.12
C CYS A 231 17.09 -0.75 -6.79
N LEU A 232 17.23 -2.07 -6.82
CA LEU A 232 17.36 -2.90 -5.63
C LEU A 232 18.83 -2.92 -5.21
N GLY A 233 19.12 -2.32 -4.07
CA GLY A 233 20.41 -2.45 -3.41
C GLY A 233 20.39 -3.58 -2.39
N TYR A 234 21.48 -4.34 -2.30
CA TYR A 234 21.67 -5.36 -1.28
C TYR A 234 23.16 -5.68 -1.09
N PHE A 235 23.54 -6.09 0.11
CA PHE A 235 24.87 -6.61 0.39
C PHE A 235 24.96 -8.10 0.01
N ASP A 236 25.84 -8.42 -0.94
CA ASP A 236 26.12 -9.81 -1.35
C ASP A 236 27.24 -10.39 -0.47
N GLU A 237 26.89 -11.32 0.42
CA GLU A 237 27.86 -11.94 1.32
C GLU A 237 28.95 -12.75 0.61
N LYS A 238 28.70 -13.26 -0.61
CA LYS A 238 29.70 -14.02 -1.37
C LYS A 238 30.77 -13.12 -1.94
N THR A 239 30.38 -11.97 -2.49
CA THR A 239 31.32 -11.02 -3.10
C THR A 239 31.76 -9.89 -2.16
N LYS A 240 31.19 -9.82 -0.95
CA LYS A 240 31.48 -8.81 0.08
C LYS A 240 31.29 -7.37 -0.39
N ASN A 241 30.39 -7.18 -1.35
CA ASN A 241 30.12 -5.88 -1.96
C ASN A 241 28.64 -5.55 -1.87
N TYR A 242 28.35 -4.25 -1.70
CA TYR A 242 27.01 -3.73 -1.90
C TYR A 242 26.73 -3.65 -3.40
N ARG A 243 25.70 -4.37 -3.85
CA ARG A 243 25.27 -4.39 -5.24
C ARG A 243 24.05 -3.52 -5.40
N LEU A 244 23.95 -2.90 -6.56
CA LEU A 244 22.80 -2.12 -6.96
C LEU A 244 22.33 -2.67 -8.32
N VAL A 245 21.12 -3.21 -8.37
CA VAL A 245 20.55 -3.83 -9.57
C VAL A 245 19.33 -3.04 -10.00
N THR A 246 19.31 -2.58 -11.25
CA THR A 246 18.15 -1.87 -11.81
C THR A 246 16.99 -2.83 -12.02
N LEU A 247 15.79 -2.43 -11.63
CA LEU A 247 14.54 -3.13 -11.91
C LEU A 247 13.98 -2.59 -13.23
N GLU A 248 14.15 -3.35 -14.31
CA GLU A 248 13.64 -2.98 -15.63
C GLU A 248 12.10 -2.99 -15.64
N GLY A 249 11.49 -1.99 -16.31
CA GLY A 249 10.05 -1.90 -16.50
C GLY A 249 9.23 -1.16 -15.42
N TYR A 250 9.87 -0.43 -14.48
CA TYR A 250 9.18 0.24 -13.35
C TYR A 250 9.49 1.73 -13.17
#